data_AF-A0AA37KCL3-F1
#
_entry.id   AF-A0AA37KCL3-F1
#
_cell.length_a   1.000
_cell.length_b   1.000
_cell.length_c   1.000
_cell.angle_alpha   90.00
_cell.angle_beta   90.00
_cell.angle_gamma   90.00
#
_symmetry.space_group_name_H-M   'P 1'
#
loop_
_entity.id
_entity.type
_entity.pdbx_description
1 polymer ?
#
loop_
_entity_poly.entity_id
_entity_poly.type
_entity_poly.pdbx_seq_one_letter_code
_entity_poly.pdbx_strand_id
1 'polypeptide(L)'
;MSAASPREYMYDTKEENGKVISKVIFLNDNGLLNKEVKYEFSYNENGKVSEKKAYRWNKSKDEWVPYYLTTYSYDAETGEINTTYGMWDKKKKSFSLNVQNMVAPATSYNDIFS
;
A
#
# COMPACT_ATOMS: atom_id res chain seq x y z
N MET A 1 -34.80 -7.71 6.69
CA MET A 1 -33.45 -7.85 6.10
C MET A 1 -32.66 -6.65 6.59
N SER A 2 -31.67 -6.84 7.47
CA SER A 2 -30.84 -5.72 7.93
C SER A 2 -29.84 -5.40 6.82
N ALA A 3 -29.95 -4.24 6.18
CA ALA A 3 -28.89 -3.76 5.30
C ALA A 3 -27.65 -3.56 6.16
N ALA A 4 -26.52 -4.17 5.79
CA ALA A 4 -25.26 -3.89 6.46
C ALA A 4 -24.99 -2.38 6.33
N SER A 5 -24.70 -1.70 7.45
CA SER A 5 -24.30 -0.30 7.42
C SER A 5 -23.12 -0.11 6.45
N PRO A 6 -23.10 0.96 5.64
CA PRO A 6 -21.97 1.24 4.76
C PRO A 6 -20.66 1.25 5.56
N ARG A 7 -19.63 0.58 5.04
CA ARG A 7 -18.29 0.66 5.64
C ARG A 7 -17.73 2.05 5.40
N GLU A 8 -17.50 2.79 6.47
CA GLU A 8 -16.85 4.10 6.42
C GLU A 8 -15.36 3.92 6.72
N TYR A 9 -14.51 4.45 5.85
CA TYR A 9 -13.05 4.39 6.00
C TYR A 9 -12.49 5.78 6.32
N MET A 10 -11.54 5.82 7.25
CA MET A 10 -10.80 7.01 7.63
C MET A 10 -9.32 6.84 7.29
N TYR A 11 -8.68 7.95 6.90
CA TYR A 11 -7.31 7.94 6.38
C TYR A 11 -6.43 8.89 7.18
N ASP A 12 -5.35 8.38 7.73
CA ASP A 12 -4.26 9.17 8.30
C ASP A 12 -3.09 9.16 7.32
N THR A 13 -2.87 10.28 6.63
CA THR A 13 -1.84 10.41 5.60
C THR A 13 -0.73 11.32 6.12
N LYS A 14 0.50 10.82 6.12
CA LYS A 14 1.69 11.59 6.48
C LYS A 14 2.45 11.97 5.23
N GLU A 15 2.76 13.25 5.12
CA GLU A 15 3.55 13.82 4.03
C GLU A 15 4.83 14.47 4.55
N GLU A 16 5.90 14.36 3.79
CA GLU A 16 7.18 15.05 4.03
C GLU A 16 7.67 15.65 2.71
N ASN A 17 7.97 16.95 2.71
CA ASN A 17 8.45 17.68 1.51
C ASN A 17 7.55 17.48 0.27
N GLY A 18 6.23 17.47 0.45
CA GLY A 18 5.26 17.28 -0.64
C GLY A 18 5.13 15.84 -1.15
N LYS A 19 5.69 14.85 -0.44
CA LYS A 19 5.60 13.42 -0.77
C LYS A 19 4.86 12.67 0.32
N VAL A 20 3.90 11.83 -0.05
CA VAL A 20 3.23 10.92 0.88
C VAL A 20 4.22 9.83 1.30
N ILE A 21 4.56 9.75 2.57
CA ILE A 21 5.49 8.73 3.09
C ILE A 21 4.77 7.56 3.76
N SER A 22 3.56 7.80 4.29
CA SER A 22 2.73 6.73 4.83
C SER A 22 1.25 7.07 4.81
N LYS A 23 0.41 6.05 4.73
CA LYS A 23 -1.05 6.15 4.88
C LYS A 23 -1.55 5.02 5.78
N VAL A 24 -2.30 5.34 6.83
CA VAL A 24 -3.01 4.34 7.65
C VAL A 24 -4.49 4.44 7.35
N ILE A 25 -5.10 3.29 7.07
CA ILE A 25 -6.53 3.16 6.81
C ILE A 25 -7.20 2.56 8.04
N PHE A 26 -8.26 3.21 8.49
CA PHE A 26 -9.10 2.76 9.59
C PHE A 26 -10.50 2.46 9.10
N LEU A 27 -11.09 1.37 9.57
CA LEU A 27 -12.53 1.13 9.46
C LEU A 27 -13.22 1.84 10.65
N ASN A 28 -14.14 2.74 10.35
CA ASN A 28 -15.02 3.34 11.35
C ASN A 28 -16.20 2.39 11.59
N ASP A 29 -16.26 1.85 12.81
CA ASP A 29 -17.39 1.06 13.29
C ASP A 29 -18.10 1.84 14.40
N ASN A 30 -19.12 2.62 14.00
CA ASN A 30 -19.96 3.42 14.91
C ASN A 30 -19.16 4.34 15.86
N GLY A 31 -18.12 5.00 15.34
CA GLY A 31 -17.23 5.89 16.10
C GLY A 31 -15.98 5.20 16.66
N LEU A 32 -15.88 3.88 16.57
CA LEU A 32 -14.68 3.14 16.95
C LEU A 32 -13.78 2.90 15.73
N LEU A 33 -12.59 3.52 15.73
CA LEU A 33 -11.62 3.37 14.64
C LEU A 33 -10.79 2.09 14.79
N ASN A 34 -10.95 1.16 13.84
CA ASN A 34 -10.19 -0.06 13.75
C ASN A 34 -9.09 0.07 12.70
N LYS A 35 -7.82 -0.13 13.08
CA LYS A 35 -6.70 -0.20 12.12
C LYS A 35 -6.89 -1.38 11.15
N GLU A 36 -6.87 -1.10 9.85
CA GLU A 36 -7.01 -2.11 8.80
C GLU A 36 -5.67 -2.38 8.11
N VAL A 37 -5.16 -1.38 7.41
CA VAL A 37 -3.93 -1.47 6.60
C VAL A 37 -3.09 -0.21 6.76
N LYS A 38 -1.77 -0.37 6.71
CA LYS A 38 -0.81 0.72 6.62
C LYS A 38 -0.01 0.57 5.33
N TYR A 39 0.19 1.67 4.62
CA TYR A 39 1.14 1.78 3.51
C TYR A 39 2.33 2.65 3.92
N GLU A 40 3.51 2.24 3.49
CA GLU A 40 4.73 3.04 3.49
C GLU A 40 5.24 3.15 2.06
N PHE A 41 5.66 4.35 1.68
CA PHE A 41 6.11 4.65 0.33
C PHE A 41 7.57 5.07 0.35
N SER A 42 8.37 4.48 -0.53
CA SER A 42 9.74 4.94 -0.82
C SER A 42 9.80 5.50 -2.23
N TYR A 43 10.81 6.33 -2.49
CA TYR A 43 10.94 7.08 -3.73
C TYR A 43 12.32 6.86 -4.35
N ASN A 44 12.38 6.79 -5.67
CA ASN A 44 13.63 6.79 -6.42
C ASN A 44 14.24 8.20 -6.51
N GLU A 45 15.43 8.28 -7.11
CA GLU A 45 16.21 9.52 -7.28
C GLU A 45 15.46 10.60 -8.08
N ASN A 46 14.58 10.19 -8.99
CA ASN A 46 13.72 11.09 -9.79
C ASN A 46 12.45 11.53 -9.03
N GLY A 47 12.31 11.14 -7.76
CA GLY A 47 11.18 11.51 -6.92
C GLY A 47 9.87 10.79 -7.23
N LYS A 48 9.89 9.72 -8.03
CA LYS A 48 8.73 8.83 -8.25
C LYS A 48 8.73 7.69 -7.23
N VAL A 49 7.58 7.09 -6.95
CA VAL A 49 7.46 5.99 -5.96
C VAL A 49 8.26 4.79 -6.45
N SER A 50 9.20 4.28 -5.68
CA SER A 50 9.93 3.04 -6.00
C SER A 50 9.31 1.82 -5.34
N GLU A 51 8.74 1.99 -4.14
CA GLU A 51 8.09 0.91 -3.42
C GLU A 51 6.84 1.39 -2.68
N LYS A 52 5.83 0.51 -2.63
CA LYS A 52 4.68 0.57 -1.72
C LYS A 52 4.71 -0.69 -0.86
N LYS A 53 5.03 -0.54 0.41
CA LYS A 53 5.01 -1.64 1.37
C LYS A 53 3.73 -1.59 2.20
N ALA A 54 2.98 -2.68 2.19
CA ALA A 54 1.73 -2.80 2.94
C ALA A 54 1.91 -3.65 4.20
N TYR A 55 1.23 -3.22 5.26
CA TYR A 55 1.17 -3.90 6.54
C TYR A 55 -0.28 -4.08 6.95
N ARG A 56 -0.54 -5.19 7.62
CA ARG A 56 -1.84 -5.53 8.20
C ARG A 56 -1.74 -5.48 9.71
N TRP A 57 -2.78 -4.97 10.36
CA TRP A 57 -2.79 -4.86 11.81
C TRP A 57 -3.05 -6.22 12.45
N ASN A 58 -2.16 -6.64 13.36
CA ASN A 58 -2.35 -7.83 14.17
C ASN A 58 -2.93 -7.43 15.53
N LYS A 59 -4.26 -7.46 15.64
CA LYS A 59 -4.99 -7.08 16.87
C LYS A 59 -4.53 -7.84 18.11
N SER A 60 -4.15 -9.12 17.96
CA SER A 60 -3.73 -9.95 19.11
C SER A 60 -2.35 -9.57 19.67
N LYS A 61 -1.51 -8.91 18.87
CA LYS A 61 -0.14 -8.53 19.25
C LYS A 61 0.09 -7.03 19.28
N ASP A 62 -0.94 -6.25 18.95
CA ASP A 62 -0.88 -4.79 18.86
C ASP A 62 0.27 -4.29 17.95
N GLU A 63 0.48 -4.97 16.81
CA GLU A 63 1.61 -4.69 15.91
C GLU A 63 1.22 -4.68 14.43
N TRP A 64 1.95 -3.89 13.63
CA TRP A 64 1.87 -3.94 12.17
C TRP A 64 2.74 -5.09 11.65
N VAL A 65 2.15 -5.99 10.87
CA VAL A 65 2.85 -7.12 10.28
C VAL A 65 2.93 -6.94 8.76
N PRO A 66 4.09 -7.19 8.11
CA PRO A 66 4.20 -7.12 6.66
C PRO A 66 3.14 -7.97 5.97
N TYR A 67 2.56 -7.42 4.91
CA TYR A 67 1.53 -8.06 4.11
C TYR A 67 1.97 -8.31 2.68
N TYR A 68 2.32 -7.25 1.95
CA TYR A 68 2.86 -7.34 0.61
C TYR A 68 3.80 -6.17 0.32
N LEU A 69 4.59 -6.31 -0.73
CA LEU A 69 5.41 -5.26 -1.31
C LEU A 69 5.06 -5.14 -2.78
N THR A 70 4.93 -3.92 -3.25
CA THR A 70 4.89 -3.60 -4.67
C THR A 70 6.07 -2.71 -4.99
N THR A 71 6.88 -3.08 -5.98
CA THR A 71 7.98 -2.27 -6.49
C THR A 71 7.62 -1.73 -7.87
N TYR A 72 8.12 -0.54 -8.18
CA TYR A 72 7.80 0.18 -9.41
C TYR A 72 9.07 0.63 -10.11
N SER A 73 9.11 0.42 -11.42
CA SER A 73 10.07 1.04 -12.32
C SER A 73 9.33 1.75 -13.46
N TYR A 74 10.00 2.73 -14.06
CA TYR A 74 9.38 3.64 -15.01
C TYR A 74 10.17 3.60 -16.30
N ASP A 75 9.51 3.23 -17.38
CA ASP A 75 10.08 3.28 -18.72
C ASP A 75 9.95 4.72 -19.25
N ALA A 76 11.08 5.33 -19.60
CA ALA A 76 11.11 6.71 -20.09
C ALA A 76 10.72 6.84 -21.57
N GLU A 77 10.87 5.77 -22.35
CA GLU A 77 10.56 5.77 -23.78
C GLU A 77 9.07 5.49 -24.01
N THR A 78 8.51 4.50 -23.31
CA THR A 78 7.10 4.12 -23.45
C THR A 78 6.18 4.89 -22.50
N GLY A 79 6.73 5.43 -21.40
CA GLY A 79 5.94 6.03 -20.33
C GLY A 79 5.22 5.01 -19.44
N GLU A 80 5.53 3.72 -19.57
CA GLU A 80 4.89 2.67 -18.79
C GLU A 80 5.46 2.58 -17.36
N ILE A 81 4.62 2.10 -16.45
CA ILE A 81 4.96 1.78 -15.07
C ILE A 81 5.01 0.25 -14.97
N ASN A 82 6.22 -0.28 -14.90
CA ASN A 82 6.47 -1.69 -14.65
C ASN A 82 6.36 -1.96 -13.15
N THR A 83 5.56 -2.95 -12.77
CA THR A 83 5.20 -3.20 -11.38
C THR A 83 5.47 -4.67 -11.03
N THR A 84 6.14 -4.92 -9.92
CA THR A 84 6.28 -6.26 -9.34
C THR A 84 5.60 -6.30 -7.97
N TYR A 85 4.63 -7.19 -7.81
CA TYR A 85 3.95 -7.45 -6.55
C TYR A 85 4.48 -8.75 -5.92
N GLY A 86 4.61 -8.78 -4.60
CA GLY A 86 4.95 -9.99 -3.85
C GLY A 86 4.36 -9.98 -2.43
N MET A 87 3.74 -11.09 -2.03
CA MET A 87 3.20 -11.28 -0.68
C MET A 87 4.29 -11.70 0.31
N TRP A 88 4.11 -11.30 1.57
CA TRP A 88 5.02 -11.64 2.66
C TRP A 88 5.02 -13.15 2.98
N ASP A 89 6.17 -13.78 2.76
CA ASP A 89 6.50 -15.12 3.23
C ASP A 89 6.98 -15.06 4.69
N LYS A 90 6.13 -15.47 5.62
CA LYS A 90 6.48 -15.48 7.06
C LYS A 90 7.65 -16.41 7.39
N LYS A 91 7.87 -17.48 6.61
CA LYS A 91 8.94 -18.46 6.82
C LYS A 91 10.26 -17.94 6.26
N LYS A 92 10.26 -17.45 5.02
CA LYS A 92 11.46 -16.92 4.34
C LYS A 92 11.82 -15.49 4.75
N LYS A 93 10.93 -14.78 5.43
CA LYS A 93 11.08 -13.36 5.80
C LYS A 93 11.34 -12.47 4.58
N SER A 94 10.64 -12.73 3.48
CA SER A 94 10.79 -12.03 2.21
C SER A 94 9.44 -11.89 1.49
N PHE A 95 9.35 -11.02 0.49
CA PHE A 95 8.14 -10.81 -0.31
C PHE A 95 8.10 -11.73 -1.55
N SER A 96 8.27 -13.04 -1.33
CA SER A 96 8.44 -14.01 -2.41
C SER A 96 7.20 -14.89 -2.68
N LEU A 97 6.09 -14.69 -1.98
CA LEU A 97 4.85 -15.45 -2.24
C LEU A 97 4.03 -14.78 -3.33
N ASN A 98 3.45 -15.59 -4.22
CA ASN A 98 2.51 -15.14 -5.27
C ASN A 98 3.02 -13.92 -6.04
N VAL A 99 4.28 -13.97 -6.49
CA VAL A 99 4.89 -12.87 -7.23
C VAL A 99 4.18 -12.68 -8.57
N GLN A 100 3.84 -11.44 -8.89
CA GLN A 100 3.16 -11.06 -10.12
C GLN A 100 3.81 -9.82 -10.72
N ASN A 101 3.95 -9.80 -12.04
CA ASN A 101 4.43 -8.64 -12.79
C ASN A 101 3.28 -8.06 -13.59
N MET A 102 3.18 -6.74 -13.63
CA MET A 102 2.13 -5.99 -14.31
C MET A 102 2.74 -4.76 -14.98
N VAL A 103 2.10 -4.31 -16.06
CA VAL A 103 2.44 -3.06 -16.74
C VAL A 103 1.21 -2.17 -16.70
N ALA A 104 1.39 -0.93 -16.26
CA ALA A 104 0.33 0.08 -16.20
C ALA A 104 0.75 1.33 -16.97
N PRO A 105 -0.19 2.10 -17.55
CA PRO A 105 0.13 3.37 -18.18
C PRO A 105 0.56 4.42 -17.15
N ALA A 106 1.35 5.42 -17.56
CA ALA A 106 1.73 6.57 -16.71
C ALA A 106 0.52 7.25 -16.04
N THR A 107 -0.64 7.26 -16.68
CA THR A 107 -1.87 7.87 -16.16
C THR A 107 -2.35 7.24 -14.85
N SER A 108 -1.95 6.00 -14.56
CA SER A 108 -2.27 5.29 -13.31
C SER A 108 -1.31 5.61 -12.15
N TYR A 109 -0.36 6.54 -12.33
CA TYR A 109 0.62 6.87 -11.28
C TYR A 109 -0.05 7.24 -9.94
N ASN A 110 -1.12 8.05 -9.98
CA ASN A 110 -1.82 8.48 -8.76
C ASN A 110 -2.54 7.33 -8.05
N ASP A 111 -2.88 6.26 -8.76
CA ASP A 111 -3.55 5.08 -8.18
C ASP A 111 -2.61 4.30 -7.24
N ILE A 112 -1.29 4.53 -7.31
CA ILE A 112 -0.31 3.94 -6.40
C ILE A 112 -0.60 4.32 -4.94
N PHE A 113 -1.09 5.54 -4.71
CA PHE A 113 -1.35 6.06 -3.36
C PHE A 113 -2.67 5.59 -2.76
N SER A 114 -3.53 4.93 -3.55
CA SER A 114 -4.84 4.41 -3.12
C SER A 114 -4.73 3.27 -2.11
#